data_AF-A0A7Y1T1B9-F1
#
_entry.id   AF-A0A7Y1T1B9-F1
#
_cell.length_a   1.000
_cell.length_b   1.000
_cell.length_c   1.000
_cell.angle_alpha   90.00
_cell.angle_beta   90.00
_cell.angle_gamma   90.00
#
_symmetry.space_group_name_H-M   'P 1'
#
loop_
_entity.id
_entity.type
_entity.pdbx_description
1 polymer ?
#
loop_
_entity_poly.entity_id
_entity_poly.type
_entity_poly.pdbx_seq_one_letter_code
_entity_poly.pdbx_strand_id
1 'polypeptide(L)'
;MNENLIRIDKSLDKLVKKIELLSYVNPLNIASEKKRFFASKFNYEPQFHYPKRKFDGYKLQRDFFSHRLEDIDDLLISELYEDIIYEYSGLIECIETIGSGR
;
A
#
# COMPACT_ATOMS: atom_id res chain seq x y z
N MET A 1 -4.97 -9.67 28.83
CA MET A 1 -4.88 -9.29 27.39
C MET A 1 -3.43 -9.50 26.99
N ASN A 2 -3.15 -10.29 25.94
CA ASN A 2 -1.78 -10.71 25.61
C ASN A 2 -0.92 -9.49 25.22
N GLU A 3 0.18 -9.24 25.93
CA GLU A 3 1.06 -8.08 25.72
C GLU A 3 1.78 -8.12 24.36
N ASN A 4 2.12 -9.32 23.86
CA ASN A 4 2.73 -9.49 22.53
C ASN A 4 1.75 -9.10 21.43
N LEU A 5 0.49 -9.52 21.55
CA LEU A 5 -0.57 -9.17 20.61
C LEU A 5 -0.75 -7.65 20.53
N ILE A 6 -0.86 -6.97 21.67
CA ILE A 6 -1.00 -5.50 21.72
C ILE A 6 0.23 -4.81 21.11
N ARG A 7 1.43 -5.34 21.33
CA ARG A 7 2.68 -4.81 20.76
C ARG A 7 2.69 -4.92 19.24
N ILE A 8 2.34 -6.09 18.72
CA ILE A 8 2.28 -6.38 17.27
C ILE A 8 1.22 -5.48 16.62
N ASP A 9 0.02 -5.43 17.19
CA ASP A 9 -1.09 -4.59 16.71
C ASP A 9 -0.67 -3.12 16.58
N LYS A 10 -0.13 -2.55 17.67
CA LYS A 10 0.34 -1.15 17.68
C LYS A 10 1.48 -0.87 16.71
N SER A 11 2.33 -1.87 16.45
CA SER A 11 3.44 -1.75 15.52
C SER A 11 2.93 -1.76 14.08
N LEU A 12 2.08 -2.72 13.74
CA LEU A 12 1.46 -2.84 12.42
C LEU A 12 0.57 -1.64 12.09
N ASP A 13 -0.26 -1.15 13.03
CA ASP A 13 -1.05 0.08 12.86
C ASP A 13 -0.19 1.27 12.42
N LYS A 14 1.00 1.43 13.02
CA LYS A 14 1.94 2.50 12.65
C LYS A 14 2.56 2.29 11.27
N LEU A 15 2.83 1.05 10.87
CA LEU A 15 3.40 0.75 9.56
C LEU A 15 2.36 0.99 8.46
N VAL A 16 1.15 0.48 8.66
CA VAL A 16 0.01 0.65 7.73
C VAL A 16 -0.29 2.12 7.49
N LYS A 17 -0.30 2.96 8.54
CA LYS A 17 -0.53 4.41 8.40
C LYS A 17 0.51 5.14 7.55
N LYS A 18 1.70 4.57 7.32
CA LYS A 18 2.69 5.15 6.39
C LYS A 18 2.32 4.90 4.93
N ILE A 19 1.47 3.91 4.68
CA ILE A 19 1.04 3.46 3.35
C ILE A 19 -0.36 4.04 3.10
N GLU A 20 -0.54 5.37 3.23
CA GLU A 20 -1.78 6.04 2.81
C GLU A 20 -1.99 5.86 1.29
N LEU A 21 -2.45 4.67 0.90
CA LEU A 21 -2.47 4.11 -0.44
C LEU A 21 -3.33 4.94 -1.39
N LEU A 22 -4.46 5.43 -0.88
CA LEU A 22 -5.39 6.26 -1.64
C LEU A 22 -4.72 7.51 -2.20
N SER A 23 -3.65 8.00 -1.55
CA SER A 23 -2.93 9.18 -1.99
C SER A 23 -2.06 8.94 -3.24
N TYR A 24 -1.67 7.68 -3.53
CA TYR A 24 -0.75 7.36 -4.62
C TYR A 24 -1.43 6.84 -5.89
N VAL A 25 -2.65 6.29 -5.78
CA VAL A 25 -3.39 5.73 -6.92
C VAL A 25 -4.09 6.80 -7.76
N ASN A 26 -4.34 7.99 -7.20
CA ASN A 26 -5.04 9.05 -7.92
C ASN A 26 -4.05 9.92 -8.73
N PRO A 27 -4.16 9.98 -10.08
CA PRO A 27 -3.33 10.86 -10.87
C PRO A 27 -3.53 12.34 -10.50
N LEU A 28 -2.43 13.08 -10.38
CA LEU A 28 -2.40 14.52 -10.13
C LEU A 28 -3.18 15.32 -11.19
N ASN A 29 -3.30 14.77 -12.40
CA ASN A 29 -3.92 15.41 -13.56
C ASN A 29 -5.21 14.72 -14.02
N ILE A 30 -5.86 13.89 -13.17
CA ILE A 30 -7.07 13.13 -13.54
C ILE A 30 -8.17 14.01 -14.15
N ALA A 31 -8.43 15.19 -13.58
CA ALA A 31 -9.49 16.08 -14.05
C ALA A 31 -9.20 16.66 -15.45
N SER A 32 -7.95 17.07 -15.70
CA SER A 32 -7.55 17.63 -16.99
C SER A 32 -7.48 16.56 -18.09
N GLU A 33 -6.95 15.37 -17.77
CA GLU A 33 -6.86 14.26 -18.71
C GLU A 33 -8.24 13.75 -19.10
N LYS A 34 -9.15 13.64 -18.11
CA LYS A 34 -10.57 13.35 -18.37
C LYS A 34 -11.18 14.35 -19.35
N LYS A 35 -10.97 15.65 -19.13
CA LYS A 35 -11.49 16.70 -20.03
C LYS A 35 -10.93 16.55 -21.46
N ARG A 36 -9.64 16.28 -21.60
CA ARG A 36 -8.97 16.10 -22.91
C ARG A 36 -9.50 14.87 -23.65
N PHE A 37 -9.65 13.76 -22.94
CA PHE A 37 -10.18 12.49 -23.47
C PHE A 37 -11.58 12.63 -24.05
N PHE A 38 -12.51 13.26 -23.32
CA PHE A 38 -13.87 13.47 -23.82
C PHE A 38 -13.90 14.50 -24.96
N ALA A 39 -13.06 15.54 -24.90
CA ALA A 39 -12.97 16.55 -25.96
C ALA A 39 -12.40 16.00 -27.28
N SER A 40 -11.52 14.99 -27.22
CA SER A 40 -10.94 14.35 -28.40
C SER A 40 -11.84 13.29 -29.05
N LYS A 41 -13.10 13.16 -28.59
CA LYS A 41 -13.99 12.06 -28.97
C LYS A 41 -13.32 10.69 -28.76
N PHE A 42 -12.68 10.51 -27.60
CA PHE A 42 -12.06 9.26 -27.19
C PHE A 42 -10.83 8.84 -28.01
N ASN A 43 -10.29 9.72 -28.86
CA ASN A 43 -9.12 9.44 -29.71
C ASN A 43 -7.81 10.01 -29.14
N TYR A 44 -7.73 10.13 -27.81
CA TYR A 44 -6.57 10.61 -27.09
C TYR A 44 -6.25 9.61 -26.00
N GLU A 45 -5.00 9.19 -25.87
CA GLU A 45 -4.56 8.33 -24.78
C GLU A 45 -4.18 9.21 -23.57
N PRO A 46 -4.92 9.18 -22.46
CA PRO A 46 -4.60 9.96 -21.28
C PRO A 46 -3.18 9.71 -20.78
N GLN A 47 -2.46 10.77 -20.45
CA GLN A 47 -1.11 10.68 -19.91
C GLN A 47 -1.13 11.04 -18.42
N PHE A 48 -1.23 10.03 -17.56
CA PHE A 48 -1.38 10.23 -16.12
C PHE A 48 -0.06 10.50 -15.41
N HIS A 49 -0.06 11.51 -14.54
CA HIS A 49 1.06 11.83 -13.65
C HIS A 49 0.70 11.47 -12.22
N TYR A 50 1.50 10.60 -11.60
CA TYR A 50 1.27 10.15 -10.24
C TYR A 50 2.16 10.90 -9.24
N PRO A 51 1.73 11.06 -7.98
CA PRO A 51 2.58 11.61 -6.93
C PRO A 51 3.86 10.80 -6.75
N LYS A 52 4.98 11.48 -6.45
CA LYS A 52 6.22 10.80 -6.09
C LYS A 52 6.04 10.01 -4.80
N ARG A 53 6.54 8.77 -4.79
CA ARG A 53 6.62 7.92 -3.59
C ARG A 53 7.37 8.64 -2.48
N LYS A 54 6.79 8.69 -1.28
CA LYS A 54 7.43 9.27 -0.08
C LYS A 54 7.89 8.22 0.93
N PHE A 55 7.84 6.94 0.56
CA PHE A 55 8.25 5.84 1.43
C PHE A 55 9.26 4.93 0.72
N ASP A 56 10.04 4.20 1.53
CA ASP A 56 10.95 3.14 1.09
C ASP A 56 10.21 1.81 1.25
N GLY A 57 9.79 1.22 0.12
CA GLY A 57 8.99 -0.02 0.12
C GLY A 57 9.77 -1.20 0.67
N TYR A 58 11.04 -1.33 0.31
CA TYR A 58 11.94 -2.36 0.85
C TYR A 58 12.08 -2.26 2.37
N LYS A 59 12.24 -1.05 2.91
CA LYS A 59 12.27 -0.85 4.36
C LYS A 59 10.94 -1.24 5.02
N LEU A 60 9.81 -0.86 4.45
CA LEU A 60 8.50 -1.22 5.00
C LEU A 60 8.25 -2.73 4.98
N GLN A 61 8.60 -3.41 3.89
CA GLN A 61 8.52 -4.87 3.80
C GLN A 61 9.34 -5.52 4.93
N ARG A 62 10.60 -5.10 5.11
CA ARG A 62 11.41 -5.60 6.23
C ARG A 62 10.78 -5.34 7.59
N ASP A 63 10.24 -4.15 7.80
CA ASP A 63 9.59 -3.80 9.07
C ASP A 63 8.34 -4.68 9.30
N PHE A 64 7.53 -4.98 8.27
CA PHE A 64 6.39 -5.90 8.36
C PHE A 64 6.82 -7.33 8.71
N PHE A 65 7.71 -7.93 7.92
CA PHE A 65 8.14 -9.31 8.11
C PHE A 65 9.03 -9.53 9.35
N SER A 66 9.41 -8.46 10.06
CA SER A 66 10.12 -8.55 11.35
C SER A 66 9.22 -8.90 12.55
N HIS A 67 7.89 -8.89 12.38
CA HIS A 67 6.97 -9.24 13.46
C HIS A 67 6.99 -10.74 13.72
N ARG A 68 7.27 -11.10 14.97
CA ARG A 68 7.26 -12.49 15.45
C ARG A 68 5.82 -12.92 15.75
N LEU A 69 5.08 -13.29 14.72
CA LEU A 69 3.68 -13.72 14.86
C LEU A 69 3.55 -15.01 15.66
N GLU A 70 4.60 -15.83 15.71
CA GLU A 70 4.66 -17.04 16.54
C GLU A 70 4.58 -16.76 18.05
N ASP A 71 4.75 -15.50 18.48
CA ASP A 71 4.56 -15.06 19.87
C ASP A 71 3.07 -14.79 20.21
N ILE A 72 2.15 -14.96 19.25
CA ILE A 72 0.70 -14.85 19.44
C ILE A 72 0.15 -16.23 19.81
N ASP A 73 -0.47 -16.35 20.98
CA ASP A 73 -0.96 -17.65 21.50
C ASP A 73 -2.12 -18.23 20.68
N ASP A 74 -2.96 -17.36 20.11
CA ASP A 74 -4.13 -17.74 19.32
C ASP A 74 -3.76 -17.88 17.85
N LEU A 75 -3.83 -19.11 17.33
CA LEU A 75 -3.47 -19.44 15.96
C LEU A 75 -4.30 -18.65 14.93
N LEU A 76 -5.61 -18.48 15.15
CA LEU A 76 -6.46 -17.76 14.21
C LEU A 76 -6.09 -16.28 14.15
N ILE A 77 -5.71 -15.70 15.29
CA ILE A 77 -5.22 -14.32 15.34
C ILE A 77 -3.85 -14.20 14.66
N SER A 78 -2.96 -15.18 14.87
CA SER A 78 -1.65 -15.21 14.18
C SER A 78 -1.82 -15.26 12.67
N GLU A 79 -2.65 -16.17 12.15
CA GLU A 79 -2.96 -16.29 10.72
C GLU A 79 -3.56 -14.99 10.16
N LEU A 80 -4.47 -14.34 10.90
CA LEU A 80 -5.04 -13.06 10.49
C LEU A 80 -3.96 -11.98 10.31
N TYR A 81 -2.99 -11.86 11.22
CA TYR A 81 -1.92 -10.88 11.08
C TYR A 81 -0.93 -11.24 9.98
N GLU A 82 -0.72 -12.54 9.72
CA GLU A 82 0.07 -13.02 8.58
C GLU A 82 -0.57 -12.56 7.27
N ASP A 83 -1.88 -12.80 7.10
CA ASP A 83 -2.65 -12.36 5.93
C ASP A 83 -2.57 -10.85 5.73
N ILE A 84 -2.69 -10.07 6.82
CA ILE A 84 -2.54 -8.61 6.78
C ILE A 84 -1.15 -8.21 6.27
N ILE A 85 -0.09 -8.84 6.77
CA ILE A 85 1.28 -8.55 6.33
C ILE A 85 1.45 -8.84 4.84
N TYR A 86 0.97 -9.99 4.36
CA TYR A 86 1.06 -10.33 2.94
C TYR A 86 0.27 -9.36 2.05
N GLU A 87 -0.95 -8.99 2.45
CA GLU A 87 -1.76 -8.01 1.73
C GLU A 87 -1.02 -6.67 1.59
N TYR A 88 -0.48 -6.13 2.70
CA TYR A 88 0.27 -4.87 2.64
C TYR A 88 1.59 -4.98 1.86
N SER A 89 2.24 -6.15 1.86
CA SER A 89 3.42 -6.37 1.01
C SER A 89 3.06 -6.29 -0.48
N GLY A 90 1.97 -6.95 -0.89
CA GLY A 90 1.47 -6.88 -2.27
C GLY A 90 1.05 -5.46 -2.66
N LEU A 91 0.44 -4.70 -1.74
CA LEU A 91 0.09 -3.30 -1.96
C LEU A 91 1.32 -2.40 -2.13
N ILE A 92 2.38 -2.63 -1.36
CA ILE A 92 3.66 -1.92 -1.52
C ILE A 92 4.21 -2.16 -2.93
N GLU A 93 4.31 -3.41 -3.36
CA GLU A 93 4.80 -3.77 -4.69
C GLU A 93 3.96 -3.14 -5.82
N CYS A 94 2.63 -3.15 -5.66
CA CYS A 94 1.72 -2.46 -6.56
C CYS A 94 2.06 -0.96 -6.65
N ILE A 95 2.22 -0.27 -5.52
CA ILE A 95 2.58 1.16 -5.51
C ILE A 95 3.96 1.38 -6.15
N GLU A 96 4.92 0.49 -5.92
CA GLU A 96 6.27 0.62 -6.46
C GLU A 96 6.32 0.54 -7.99
N THR A 97 5.32 -0.12 -8.58
CA THR A 97 5.19 -0.33 -10.02
C THR A 97 4.24 0.67 -10.71
N ILE A 98 3.55 1.56 -9.96
CA ILE A 98 2.68 2.60 -10.54
C ILE A 98 3.47 3.52 -11.48
N GLY A 99 2.95 3.71 -12.69
CA GLY A 99 3.56 4.59 -13.70
C GLY A 99 4.79 4.00 -14.40
N SER A 100 5.22 2.80 -14.05
CA SER A 100 6.27 2.03 -14.74
C SER A 100 5.73 1.02 -15.77
N GLY A 101 4.43 1.09 -16.08
CA GLY A 101 3.82 0.32 -17.16
C GLY A 101 4.44 0.68 -18.52
N ARG A 102 4.84 -0.35 -19.27
CA ARG A 102 5.07 -0.28 -20.72
C ARG A 102 3.74 -0.13 -21.46
#